data_AF-A0A255Z510-F1
#
_entry.id   AF-A0A255Z510-F1
#
_cell.length_a   1.000
_cell.length_b   1.000
_cell.length_c   1.000
_cell.angle_alpha   90.00
_cell.angle_beta   90.00
_cell.angle_gamma   90.00
#
_symmetry.space_group_name_H-M   'P 1'
#
loop_
_entity.id
_entity.type
_entity.pdbx_description
1 polymer ?
#
loop_
_entity_poly.entity_id
_entity_poly.type
_entity_poly.pdbx_seq_one_letter_code
_entity_poly.pdbx_strand_id
1 'polypeptide(L)'
;MLARQIPILLLLPLAACSARGGDWPTLAPRAGEISPMVPRNVAGQQRCPVAVDCAPPAVVAAPESVAPQPPAPPAAAVLAELTQIEAKMDAIERDAATARRDAATARAAAGTAGTESATAARAVAAETRLAAALQPLAGLAFRLDELAAATADAGDRAAYADWLAALSRRAAGLDPQ
;
A
#
# COMPACT_ATOMS: atom_id res chain seq x y z
N MET A 1 -17.25 38.41 -35.15
CA MET A 1 -16.70 37.14 -35.63
C MET A 1 -15.94 36.50 -34.48
N LEU A 2 -16.51 35.46 -33.87
CA LEU A 2 -15.96 34.74 -32.73
C LEU A 2 -14.90 33.75 -33.20
N ALA A 3 -13.72 33.77 -32.60
CA ALA A 3 -12.82 32.61 -32.55
C ALA A 3 -12.52 32.33 -31.08
N ARG A 4 -13.23 31.34 -30.56
CA ARG A 4 -13.26 30.86 -29.18
C ARG A 4 -12.22 29.74 -29.09
N GLN A 5 -11.06 29.98 -28.47
CA GLN A 5 -10.08 28.94 -28.19
C GLN A 5 -10.52 28.18 -26.93
N ILE A 6 -10.89 26.91 -27.15
CA ILE A 6 -11.31 25.94 -26.15
C ILE A 6 -10.05 25.14 -25.76
N PRO A 7 -9.66 25.08 -24.47
CA PRO A 7 -8.63 24.14 -24.04
C PRO A 7 -9.19 22.73 -24.18
N ILE A 8 -8.47 21.91 -24.94
CA ILE A 8 -8.82 20.53 -25.27
C ILE A 8 -8.94 19.73 -23.98
N LEU A 9 -10.15 19.28 -23.72
CA LEU A 9 -10.51 18.25 -22.75
C LEU A 9 -9.68 16.98 -23.01
N LEU A 10 -8.93 16.56 -21.99
CA LEU A 10 -8.43 15.20 -21.82
C LEU A 10 -9.64 14.26 -21.68
N LEU A 11 -10.11 13.73 -22.81
CA LEU A 11 -10.97 12.57 -22.87
C LEU A 11 -10.13 11.33 -22.54
N LEU A 12 -10.19 10.88 -21.28
CA LEU A 12 -9.83 9.51 -20.92
C LEU A 12 -10.80 8.54 -21.62
N PRO A 13 -10.33 7.60 -22.44
CA PRO A 13 -11.17 6.47 -22.82
C PRO A 13 -11.28 5.52 -21.61
N LEU A 14 -12.44 5.53 -20.96
CA LEU A 14 -12.98 4.37 -20.25
C LEU A 14 -13.30 3.29 -21.30
N ALA A 15 -12.31 2.49 -21.66
CA ALA A 15 -12.51 1.25 -22.40
C ALA A 15 -11.37 0.25 -22.11
N ALA A 16 -11.77 -0.97 -21.78
CA ALA A 16 -10.97 -2.19 -21.72
C ALA A 16 -10.04 -2.41 -20.50
N CYS A 17 -10.66 -2.59 -19.32
CA CYS A 17 -10.15 -3.60 -18.38
C CYS A 17 -10.66 -4.99 -18.79
N SER A 18 -10.10 -5.55 -19.86
CA SER A 18 -10.17 -6.98 -20.15
C SER A 18 -9.18 -7.29 -21.27
N ALA A 19 -8.38 -8.32 -21.09
CA ALA A 19 -7.31 -8.79 -21.98
C ALA A 19 -5.96 -8.07 -21.85
N ARG A 20 -5.23 -8.42 -20.77
CA ARG A 20 -3.82 -8.77 -20.91
C ARG A 20 -3.63 -10.16 -20.34
N GLY A 21 -4.11 -11.13 -21.12
CA GLY A 21 -3.74 -12.52 -20.98
C GLY A 21 -2.24 -12.61 -21.17
N GLY A 22 -1.57 -13.20 -20.18
CA GLY A 22 -0.13 -13.42 -20.25
C GLY A 22 0.23 -14.34 -21.40
N ASP A 23 1.28 -13.97 -22.12
CA ASP A 23 2.05 -14.85 -23.00
C ASP A 23 2.87 -15.85 -22.15
N TRP A 24 2.17 -16.63 -21.34
CA TRP A 24 2.74 -17.84 -20.76
C TRP A 24 2.25 -19.02 -21.59
N PRO A 25 3.13 -19.88 -22.12
CA PRO A 25 2.70 -21.10 -22.79
C PRO A 25 1.93 -21.95 -21.76
N THR A 26 0.61 -22.01 -21.94
CA THR A 26 -0.27 -22.76 -21.06
C THR A 26 0.08 -24.23 -21.16
N LEU A 27 0.43 -24.87 -20.04
CA LEU A 27 0.55 -26.33 -19.91
C LEU A 27 -0.81 -27.05 -19.97
N ALA A 28 -1.88 -26.34 -20.28
CA ALA A 28 -3.20 -26.92 -20.47
C ALA A 28 -3.25 -27.62 -21.85
N PRO A 29 -3.51 -28.94 -21.91
CA PRO A 29 -3.62 -29.66 -23.17
C PRO A 29 -4.82 -29.15 -23.97
N ARG A 30 -4.65 -29.02 -25.29
CA ARG A 30 -5.72 -28.64 -26.21
C ARG A 30 -6.73 -29.79 -26.33
N ALA A 31 -7.99 -29.46 -26.64
CA ALA A 31 -9.02 -30.47 -26.85
C ALA A 31 -8.61 -31.40 -28.01
N GLY A 32 -8.33 -32.67 -27.68
CA GLY A 32 -7.88 -33.70 -28.63
C GLY A 32 -6.42 -34.14 -28.48
N GLU A 33 -5.58 -33.42 -27.72
CA GLU A 33 -4.22 -33.86 -27.40
C GLU A 33 -4.23 -34.73 -26.14
N ILE A 34 -4.15 -36.04 -26.32
CA ILE A 34 -3.94 -36.99 -25.23
C ILE A 34 -2.49 -36.87 -24.78
N SER A 35 -2.22 -36.20 -23.65
CA SER A 35 -0.89 -36.28 -23.02
C SER A 35 -0.58 -37.74 -22.69
N PRO A 36 0.48 -38.35 -23.26
CA PRO A 36 0.77 -39.77 -23.05
C PRO A 36 1.33 -40.09 -21.65
N MET A 37 1.56 -39.08 -20.81
CA MET A 37 2.20 -39.23 -19.49
C MET A 37 1.25 -39.22 -18.29
N VAL A 38 -0.07 -39.16 -18.50
CA VAL A 38 -1.05 -39.36 -17.43
C VAL A 38 -1.99 -40.51 -17.80
N PRO A 39 -1.83 -41.71 -17.23
CA PRO A 39 -2.80 -42.78 -17.43
C PRO A 39 -4.16 -42.34 -16.90
N ARG A 40 -5.12 -42.10 -17.78
CA ARG A 40 -6.52 -41.91 -17.38
C ARG A 40 -7.20 -43.27 -17.31
N ASN A 41 -7.82 -43.57 -16.17
CA ASN A 41 -8.72 -44.71 -16.04
C ASN A 41 -9.90 -44.51 -16.99
N VAL A 42 -10.01 -45.36 -18.02
CA VAL A 42 -11.10 -45.35 -18.98
C VAL A 42 -12.28 -46.10 -18.35
N ALA A 43 -13.47 -45.50 -18.34
CA ALA A 43 -14.67 -46.15 -17.85
C ALA A 43 -14.92 -47.45 -18.66
N GLY A 44 -14.89 -48.60 -17.98
CA GLY A 44 -15.06 -49.93 -18.58
C GLY A 44 -13.78 -50.77 -18.71
N GLN A 45 -12.59 -50.21 -18.47
CA GLN A 45 -11.35 -50.99 -18.31
C GLN A 45 -10.76 -50.73 -16.92
N GLN A 46 -11.30 -51.40 -15.91
CA GLN A 46 -10.68 -51.41 -14.58
C GLN A 46 -9.46 -52.34 -14.59
N ARG A 47 -8.27 -51.77 -14.41
CA ARG A 47 -7.03 -52.51 -14.09
C ARG A 47 -6.84 -52.76 -12.59
N CYS A 48 -7.83 -52.42 -11.77
CA CYS A 48 -7.81 -52.71 -10.35
C CYS A 48 -8.73 -53.91 -10.08
N PRO A 49 -8.21 -55.06 -9.65
CA PRO A 49 -9.07 -56.10 -9.11
C PRO A 49 -9.83 -55.53 -7.91
N VAL A 50 -11.12 -55.79 -7.88
CA VAL A 50 -12.14 -55.27 -6.94
C VAL A 50 -11.81 -55.72 -5.51
N ALA A 51 -10.87 -55.06 -4.83
CA ALA A 51 -10.59 -55.27 -3.40
C ALA A 51 -9.65 -54.22 -2.74
N VAL A 52 -9.39 -53.05 -3.34
CA VAL A 52 -8.53 -52.05 -2.68
C VAL A 52 -9.10 -50.65 -2.87
N ASP A 53 -9.53 -50.05 -1.77
CA ASP A 53 -9.89 -48.63 -1.70
C ASP A 53 -8.72 -47.78 -2.21
N CYS A 54 -8.93 -47.06 -3.31
CA CYS A 54 -7.97 -46.09 -3.84
C CYS A 54 -8.01 -44.79 -3.02
N ALA A 55 -7.76 -44.86 -1.72
CA ALA A 55 -7.44 -43.67 -0.94
C ALA A 55 -5.98 -43.28 -1.23
N PRO A 56 -5.68 -42.03 -1.65
CA PRO A 56 -4.30 -41.59 -1.76
C PRO A 56 -3.61 -41.71 -0.38
N PRO A 57 -2.33 -42.12 -0.31
CA PRO A 57 -1.63 -42.12 0.97
C PRO A 57 -1.64 -40.71 1.53
N ALA A 58 -1.89 -40.57 2.84
CA ALA A 58 -1.84 -39.27 3.51
C ALA A 58 -0.47 -38.64 3.25
N VAL A 59 -0.44 -37.58 2.45
CA VAL A 59 0.76 -36.79 2.22
C VAL A 59 1.04 -36.06 3.52
N VAL A 60 2.06 -36.51 4.26
CA VAL A 60 2.63 -35.71 5.33
C VAL A 60 3.13 -34.43 4.67
N ALA A 61 2.53 -33.29 5.00
CA ALA A 61 2.98 -32.00 4.46
C ALA A 61 4.49 -31.90 4.68
N ALA A 62 5.25 -31.75 3.60
CA ALA A 62 6.67 -31.48 3.70
C ALA A 62 6.84 -30.20 4.57
N PRO A 63 7.79 -30.17 5.51
CA PRO A 63 8.03 -28.97 6.29
C PRO A 63 8.27 -27.81 5.31
N GLU A 64 7.53 -26.71 5.49
CA GLU A 64 7.67 -25.54 4.64
C GLU A 64 9.12 -25.08 4.68
N SER A 65 9.75 -25.02 3.50
CA SER A 65 11.09 -24.47 3.34
C SER A 65 11.04 -23.00 3.75
N VAL A 66 11.48 -22.66 4.95
CA VAL A 66 11.61 -21.26 5.37
C VAL A 66 12.66 -20.63 4.46
N ALA A 67 12.24 -19.67 3.62
CA ALA A 67 13.17 -18.93 2.79
C ALA A 67 14.25 -18.30 3.68
N PRO A 68 15.53 -18.28 3.24
CA PRO A 68 16.57 -17.58 3.98
C PRO A 68 16.14 -16.14 4.21
N GLN A 69 16.01 -15.73 5.47
CA GLN A 69 15.74 -14.33 5.77
C GLN A 69 16.95 -13.49 5.35
N PRO A 70 16.74 -12.31 4.75
CA PRO A 70 17.82 -11.38 4.49
C PRO A 70 18.51 -11.00 5.82
N PRO A 71 19.83 -10.68 5.77
CA PRO A 71 20.54 -10.28 6.98
C PRO A 71 19.91 -9.02 7.58
N ALA A 72 19.86 -8.98 8.91
CA ALA A 72 19.39 -7.81 9.64
C ALA A 72 20.19 -6.54 9.23
N PRO A 73 19.52 -5.37 9.14
CA PRO A 73 20.22 -4.13 8.82
C PRO A 73 21.22 -3.77 9.94
N PRO A 74 22.35 -3.13 9.60
CA PRO A 74 23.29 -2.67 10.62
C PRO A 74 22.64 -1.58 11.50
N ALA A 75 22.95 -1.57 12.79
CA ALA A 75 22.43 -0.60 13.76
C ALA A 75 22.59 0.87 13.32
N ALA A 76 23.68 1.20 12.62
CA ALA A 76 23.92 2.53 12.07
C ALA A 76 22.89 2.93 10.99
N ALA A 77 22.40 1.98 10.19
CA ALA A 77 21.35 2.23 9.19
C ALA A 77 20.00 2.49 9.87
N VAL A 78 19.66 1.71 10.90
CA VAL A 78 18.44 1.91 11.71
C VAL A 78 18.44 3.30 12.35
N LEU A 79 19.57 3.70 12.96
CA LEU A 79 19.73 5.03 13.55
C LEU A 79 19.59 6.16 12.52
N ALA A 80 20.19 6.00 11.34
CA ALA A 80 20.08 6.98 10.27
C ALA A 80 18.64 7.11 9.76
N GLU A 81 17.92 6.00 9.65
CA GLU A 81 16.52 5.99 9.23
C GLU A 81 15.60 6.65 10.27
N LEU A 82 15.78 6.35 11.57
CA LEU A 82 15.05 7.02 12.65
C LEU A 82 15.25 8.54 12.64
N THR A 83 16.50 8.97 12.49
CA THR A 83 16.83 10.41 12.39
C THR A 83 16.18 11.06 11.18
N GLN A 84 16.15 10.36 10.04
CA GLN A 84 15.50 10.85 8.83
C GLN A 84 13.97 10.95 9.01
N ILE A 85 13.35 9.94 9.63
CA ILE A 85 11.92 9.94 9.91
C ILE A 85 11.54 11.10 10.82
N GLU A 86 12.33 11.36 11.85
CA GLU A 86 12.13 12.50 12.75
C GLU A 86 12.19 13.83 12.00
N ALA A 87 13.22 14.05 11.17
CA ALA A 87 13.35 15.27 10.38
C ALA A 87 12.17 15.47 9.38
N LYS A 88 11.68 14.38 8.78
CA LYS A 88 10.49 14.42 7.91
C LYS A 88 9.24 14.78 8.70
N MET A 89 9.07 14.23 9.89
CA MET A 89 7.94 14.55 10.76
C MET A 89 8.00 16.01 11.22
N ASP A 90 9.17 16.54 11.59
CA ASP A 90 9.35 17.96 11.91
C ASP A 90 8.96 18.88 10.75
N ALA A 91 9.23 18.46 9.50
CA ALA A 91 8.80 19.20 8.32
C ALA A 91 7.27 19.18 8.16
N ILE A 92 6.66 17.99 8.23
CA ILE A 92 5.21 17.80 8.16
C ILE A 92 4.50 18.64 9.22
N GLU A 93 5.00 18.65 10.45
CA GLU A 93 4.41 19.43 11.54
C GLU A 93 4.43 20.93 11.30
N ARG A 94 5.57 21.47 10.83
CA ARG A 94 5.70 22.89 10.51
C ARG A 94 4.77 23.30 9.37
N ASP A 95 4.71 22.47 8.33
CA ASP A 95 3.87 22.71 7.16
C ASP A 95 2.38 22.62 7.55
N ALA A 96 1.99 21.60 8.31
CA ALA A 96 0.64 21.44 8.82
C ALA A 96 0.25 22.57 9.78
N ALA A 97 1.14 23.02 10.68
CA ALA A 97 0.86 24.15 11.57
C ALA A 97 0.60 25.45 10.79
N THR A 98 1.37 25.68 9.72
CA THR A 98 1.16 26.82 8.83
C THR A 98 -0.18 26.70 8.10
N ALA A 99 -0.45 25.55 7.48
CA ALA A 99 -1.70 25.31 6.78
C ALA A 99 -2.94 25.37 7.69
N ARG A 100 -2.84 24.92 8.96
CA ARG A 100 -3.91 25.05 9.96
C ARG A 100 -4.22 26.52 10.28
N ARG A 101 -3.19 27.36 10.43
CA ARG A 101 -3.36 28.81 10.65
C ARG A 101 -4.02 29.48 9.44
N ASP A 102 -3.60 29.12 8.23
CA ASP A 102 -4.19 29.65 7.00
C ASP A 102 -5.65 29.23 6.85
N ALA A 103 -5.97 27.96 7.13
CA ALA A 103 -7.35 27.45 7.11
C ALA A 103 -8.22 28.14 8.15
N ALA A 104 -7.74 28.33 9.37
CA ALA A 104 -8.45 29.06 10.42
C ALA A 104 -8.73 30.51 10.01
N THR A 105 -7.73 31.19 9.44
CA THR A 105 -7.85 32.57 8.96
C THR A 105 -8.87 32.67 7.81
N ALA A 106 -8.82 31.73 6.85
CA ALA A 106 -9.74 31.71 5.73
C ALA A 106 -11.19 31.41 6.16
N ARG A 107 -11.39 30.51 7.13
CA ARG A 107 -12.72 30.24 7.73
C ARG A 107 -13.27 31.46 8.46
N ALA A 108 -12.44 32.15 9.25
CA ALA A 108 -12.85 33.38 9.93
C ALA A 108 -13.29 34.46 8.91
N ALA A 109 -12.51 34.64 7.84
CA ALA A 109 -12.86 35.58 6.77
C ALA A 109 -14.18 35.20 6.07
N ALA A 110 -14.38 33.92 5.74
CA ALA A 110 -15.62 33.43 5.13
C ALA A 110 -16.84 33.64 6.05
N GLY A 111 -16.68 33.45 7.37
CA GLY A 111 -17.74 33.72 8.35
C GLY A 111 -18.17 35.19 8.42
N THR A 112 -17.27 36.12 8.13
CA THR A 112 -17.56 37.56 8.11
C THR A 112 -18.08 38.07 6.75
N ALA A 113 -17.72 37.41 5.64
CA ALA A 113 -17.97 37.89 4.29
C ALA A 113 -19.33 37.46 3.69
N GLY A 114 -20.15 36.70 4.42
CA GLY A 114 -21.43 36.20 3.90
C GLY A 114 -21.26 35.23 2.72
N THR A 115 -22.13 35.28 1.70
CA THR A 115 -22.13 34.36 0.54
C THR A 115 -21.14 34.76 -0.56
N GLU A 116 -20.03 35.43 -0.23
CA GLU A 116 -19.02 35.78 -1.22
C GLU A 116 -18.29 34.53 -1.74
N SER A 117 -18.54 34.17 -3.00
CA SER A 117 -17.95 32.97 -3.63
C SER A 117 -16.42 32.95 -3.58
N ALA A 118 -15.76 34.11 -3.66
CA ALA A 118 -14.30 34.21 -3.60
C ALA A 118 -13.73 33.88 -2.22
N THR A 119 -14.40 34.23 -1.12
CA THR A 119 -13.94 33.90 0.24
C THR A 119 -14.18 32.42 0.55
N ALA A 120 -15.32 31.87 0.10
CA ALA A 120 -15.60 30.44 0.16
C ALA A 120 -14.53 29.61 -0.59
N ALA A 121 -14.16 30.03 -1.80
CA ALA A 121 -13.12 29.36 -2.58
C ALA A 121 -11.75 29.37 -1.88
N ARG A 122 -11.40 30.46 -1.18
CA ARG A 122 -10.16 30.55 -0.39
C ARG A 122 -10.17 29.63 0.82
N ALA A 123 -11.30 29.48 1.50
CA ALA A 123 -11.45 28.55 2.62
C ALA A 123 -11.23 27.11 2.16
N VAL A 124 -11.88 26.69 1.07
CA VAL A 124 -11.67 25.36 0.48
C VAL A 124 -10.22 25.16 0.06
N ALA A 125 -9.60 26.14 -0.60
CA ALA A 125 -8.19 26.05 -0.98
C ALA A 125 -7.25 25.89 0.22
N ALA A 126 -7.53 26.57 1.34
CA ALA A 126 -6.75 26.44 2.56
C ALA A 126 -6.92 25.06 3.22
N GLU A 127 -8.13 24.50 3.22
CA GLU A 127 -8.39 23.14 3.67
C GLU A 127 -7.67 22.09 2.81
N THR A 128 -7.68 22.26 1.49
CA THR A 128 -6.94 21.40 0.57
C THR A 128 -5.43 21.46 0.82
N ARG A 129 -4.87 22.65 1.11
CA ARG A 129 -3.45 22.78 1.48
C ARG A 129 -3.14 22.06 2.79
N LEU A 130 -4.03 22.13 3.77
CA LEU A 130 -3.88 21.38 5.02
C LEU A 130 -3.88 19.87 4.77
N ALA A 131 -4.82 19.37 3.97
CA ALA A 131 -4.84 17.95 3.61
C ALA A 131 -3.56 17.53 2.86
N ALA A 132 -3.07 18.37 1.94
CA ALA A 132 -1.82 18.12 1.22
C ALA A 132 -0.59 18.12 2.15
N ALA A 133 -0.53 19.01 3.14
CA ALA A 133 0.56 19.04 4.12
C ALA A 133 0.61 17.77 4.99
N LEU A 134 -0.54 17.16 5.26
CA LEU A 134 -0.65 15.93 6.06
C LEU A 134 -0.53 14.65 5.23
N GLN A 135 -0.67 14.71 3.91
CA GLN A 135 -0.64 13.54 3.02
C GLN A 135 0.60 12.64 3.19
N PRO A 136 1.83 13.15 3.42
CA PRO A 136 3.00 12.30 3.60
C PRO A 136 3.00 11.47 4.90
N LEU A 137 2.14 11.81 5.88
CA LEU A 137 2.13 11.19 7.20
C LEU A 137 1.81 9.68 7.15
N ALA A 138 0.87 9.28 6.28
CA ALA A 138 0.51 7.87 6.13
C ALA A 138 1.69 7.02 5.65
N GLY A 139 2.48 7.54 4.69
CA GLY A 139 3.70 6.87 4.24
C GLY A 139 4.78 6.81 5.32
N LEU A 140 4.89 7.86 6.14
CA LEU A 140 5.83 7.89 7.27
C LEU A 140 5.45 6.88 8.36
N ALA A 141 4.16 6.76 8.69
CA ALA A 141 3.66 5.78 9.66
C ALA A 141 3.94 4.34 9.21
N PHE A 142 3.68 4.03 7.94
CA PHE A 142 4.00 2.73 7.37
C PHE A 142 5.50 2.39 7.50
N ARG A 143 6.38 3.36 7.22
CA ARG A 143 7.85 3.18 7.38
C ARG A 143 8.27 2.96 8.83
N LEU A 144 7.60 3.63 9.78
CA LEU A 144 7.82 3.39 11.21
C LEU A 144 7.46 1.96 11.61
N ASP A 145 6.33 1.44 11.11
CA ASP A 145 5.89 0.07 11.39
C ASP A 145 6.85 -0.97 10.79
N GLU A 146 7.31 -0.75 9.54
CA GLU A 146 8.32 -1.60 8.91
C GLU A 146 9.63 -1.63 9.72
N LEU A 147 10.08 -0.48 10.23
CA LEU A 147 11.29 -0.39 11.04
C LEU A 147 11.12 -1.06 12.40
N ALA A 148 9.94 -0.94 13.01
CA ALA A 148 9.60 -1.62 14.27
C ALA A 148 9.52 -3.14 14.13
N ALA A 149 9.16 -3.65 12.95
CA ALA A 149 9.23 -5.07 12.61
C ALA A 149 10.69 -5.51 12.38
N ALA A 150 11.44 -4.79 11.54
CA ALA A 150 12.83 -5.13 11.23
C ALA A 150 13.73 -5.17 12.48
N THR A 151 13.54 -4.24 13.41
CA THR A 151 14.29 -4.21 14.68
C THR A 151 13.86 -5.31 15.66
N ALA A 152 12.64 -5.83 15.54
CA ALA A 152 12.18 -6.99 16.32
C ALA A 152 12.89 -8.26 15.89
N ASP A 153 12.95 -8.49 14.58
CA ASP A 153 13.56 -9.67 13.98
C ASP A 153 15.07 -9.69 14.22
N ALA A 154 15.71 -8.51 14.26
CA ALA A 154 17.12 -8.35 14.59
C ALA A 154 17.45 -8.51 16.08
N GLY A 155 16.46 -8.51 16.98
CA GLY A 155 16.66 -8.54 18.43
C GLY A 155 17.03 -7.20 19.07
N ASP A 156 17.13 -6.12 18.29
CA ASP A 156 17.52 -4.78 18.75
C ASP A 156 16.33 -3.91 19.22
N ARG A 157 15.11 -4.46 19.25
CA ARG A 157 13.88 -3.73 19.61
C ARG A 157 14.01 -2.95 20.91
N ALA A 158 14.64 -3.51 21.95
CA ALA A 158 14.77 -2.84 23.24
C ALA A 158 15.58 -1.53 23.16
N ALA A 159 16.56 -1.44 22.24
CA ALA A 159 17.40 -0.25 22.08
C ALA A 159 16.64 0.93 21.46
N TYR A 160 15.61 0.65 20.64
CA TYR A 160 14.88 1.67 19.87
C TYR A 160 13.40 1.80 20.25
N ALA A 161 12.90 0.98 21.18
CA ALA A 161 11.48 0.90 21.54
C ALA A 161 10.89 2.26 21.94
N ASP A 162 11.58 3.00 22.82
CA ASP A 162 11.10 4.29 23.30
C ASP A 162 11.04 5.34 22.21
N TRP A 163 12.03 5.35 21.30
CA TRP A 163 12.09 6.29 20.19
C TRP A 163 10.99 6.00 19.16
N LEU A 164 10.86 4.73 18.74
CA LEU A 164 9.79 4.29 17.85
C LEU A 164 8.42 4.63 18.45
N ALA A 165 8.20 4.32 19.73
CA ALA A 165 6.94 4.63 20.41
C ALA A 165 6.67 6.14 20.49
N ALA A 166 7.70 6.97 20.69
CA ALA A 166 7.56 8.42 20.67
C ALA A 166 7.17 8.93 19.28
N LEU A 167 7.83 8.44 18.22
CA LEU A 167 7.52 8.82 16.84
C LEU A 167 6.11 8.37 16.43
N SER A 168 5.69 7.15 16.79
CA SER A 168 4.33 6.66 16.51
C SER A 168 3.26 7.49 17.21
N ARG A 169 3.46 7.86 18.49
CA ARG A 169 2.53 8.76 19.21
C ARG A 169 2.45 10.13 18.55
N ARG A 170 3.59 10.66 18.12
CA ARG A 170 3.68 11.96 17.45
C ARG A 170 2.95 11.94 16.11
N ALA A 171 3.13 10.88 15.32
CA ALA A 171 2.39 10.67 14.08
C ALA A 171 0.87 10.57 14.31
N ALA A 172 0.43 9.78 15.31
CA ALA A 172 -0.99 9.66 15.65
C ALA A 172 -1.62 10.98 16.10
N GLY A 173 -0.84 11.88 16.72
CA GLY A 173 -1.30 13.23 17.09
C GLY A 173 -1.47 14.20 15.92
N LEU A 174 -0.93 13.88 14.74
CA LEU A 174 -1.03 14.71 13.54
C LEU A 174 -2.12 14.26 12.58
N ASP A 175 -2.58 13.02 12.72
CA ASP A 175 -3.63 12.44 11.90
C ASP A 175 -4.94 13.26 12.06
N PRO A 176 -5.51 13.79 10.98
CA PRO A 176 -6.77 14.53 11.06
C PRO A 176 -7.89 13.55 11.47
N GLN A 177 -8.38 13.69 12.69
CA GLN A 177 -9.61 13.05 13.19
C GLN A 177 -10.84 13.55 12.41
#